data_AF-A0A1V4VHL2-F1
#
_entry.id   AF-A0A1V4VHL2-F1
#
_cell.length_a   1.000
_cell.length_b   1.000
_cell.length_c   1.000
_cell.angle_alpha   90.00
_cell.angle_beta   90.00
_cell.angle_gamma   90.00
#
_symmetry.space_group_name_H-M   'P 1'
#
loop_
_entity.id
_entity.type
_entity.pdbx_description
1 polymer ?
#
loop_
_entity_poly.entity_id
_entity_poly.type
_entity_poly.pdbx_seq_one_letter_code
_entity_poly.pdbx_strand_id
1 'polypeptide(L)' 'MQKITPHLWFDHQAEEAVDFYTAIFEKSGIKGITRYGEAGANISGMPVGTDLEVY' A
#
# COMPACT_ATOMS: atom_id res chain seq x y z
N MET A 1 -2.65 -12.04 16.91
CA MET A 1 -3.34 -10.82 16.46
C MET A 1 -2.44 -9.64 16.78
N GLN A 2 -1.94 -8.92 15.76
CA GLN A 2 -1.12 -7.71 15.96
C GLN A 2 -1.99 -6.63 16.59
N LYS A 3 -1.48 -6.00 17.66
CA LYS A 3 -2.21 -4.97 18.41
C LYS A 3 -2.03 -3.57 17.81
N ILE A 4 -0.96 -3.38 17.06
CA ILE A 4 -0.59 -2.14 16.38
C ILE A 4 -0.06 -2.54 15.01
N THR A 5 -0.69 -2.03 13.95
CA THR A 5 -0.25 -2.23 12.57
C THR A 5 0.33 -0.92 12.05
N PRO A 6 1.60 -0.88 11.62
CA PRO A 6 2.17 0.32 11.02
C PRO A 6 1.48 0.57 9.67
N HIS A 7 1.05 1.82 9.46
CA HIS A 7 0.51 2.27 8.18
C HIS A 7 1.50 3.29 7.59
N LEU A 8 1.91 3.07 6.34
CA LEU A 8 2.88 3.89 5.63
C LEU A 8 2.15 4.62 4.51
N TRP A 9 2.25 5.94 4.48
CA TRP A 9 1.65 6.77 3.43
C TRP A 9 2.66 7.04 2.32
N PHE A 10 2.23 6.86 1.07
CA PHE A 10 3.00 7.17 -0.13
C PHE A 10 2.12 7.99 -1.07
N ASP A 11 2.70 8.98 -1.76
CA ASP A 11 1.93 9.77 -2.72
C ASP A 11 1.53 8.91 -3.93
N HIS A 12 2.51 8.37 -4.67
CA HIS A 12 2.26 7.63 -5.92
C HIS A 12 3.06 6.33 -6.07
N GLN A 13 3.85 5.98 -5.05
CA GLN A 13 4.85 4.90 -5.12
C GLN A 13 4.54 3.73 -4.17
N ALA A 14 3.30 3.60 -3.72
CA ALA A 14 2.94 2.59 -2.74
C ALA A 14 3.25 1.16 -3.24
N GLU A 15 2.90 0.84 -4.49
CA GLU A 15 3.16 -0.49 -5.07
C GLU A 15 4.66 -0.77 -5.20
N GLU A 16 5.42 0.18 -5.77
CA GLU A 16 6.89 0.05 -5.92
C GLU A 16 7.59 -0.10 -4.57
N ALA A 17 7.15 0.65 -3.55
CA ALA A 17 7.70 0.58 -2.20
C ALA A 17 7.47 -0.80 -1.58
N VAL A 18 6.29 -1.38 -1.76
CA VAL A 18 5.98 -2.71 -1.23
C VAL A 18 6.74 -3.80 -1.95
N ASP A 19 6.88 -3.73 -3.27
CA ASP A 19 7.73 -4.66 -4.02
C ASP A 19 9.18 -4.59 -3.54
N PHE A 20 9.70 -3.38 -3.30
CA PHE A 20 11.05 -3.18 -2.76
C PHE A 20 11.21 -3.77 -1.35
N TYR A 21 10.29 -3.47 -0.43
CA TYR A 21 10.40 -3.97 0.94
C TYR A 21 10.22 -5.49 1.02
N THR A 22 9.31 -6.05 0.21
CA THR A 22 9.08 -7.50 0.19
C THR A 22 10.25 -8.28 -0.41
N ALA A 23 11.03 -7.66 -1.31
CA ALA A 23 12.26 -8.24 -1.83
C ALA A 23 13.42 -8.25 -0.83
N ILE A 24 13.44 -7.32 0.14
CA ILE A 24 14.55 -7.16 1.10
C ILE A 24 14.34 -8.01 2.35
N PHE A 25 13.12 -8.02 2.89
CA PHE A 25 12.84 -8.67 4.17
C PHE A 25 12.33 -10.10 3.96
N GLU A 26 13.12 -11.09 4.36
CA GLU A 26 12.68 -12.48 4.36
C GLU A 26 11.42 -12.66 5.25
N LYS A 27 10.48 -13.49 4.80
CA LYS A 27 9.15 -13.73 5.43
C LYS A 27 8.21 -12.52 5.44
N SER A 28 8.44 -11.54 4.58
CA SER A 28 7.45 -10.49 4.34
C SER A 28 6.55 -10.83 3.15
N GLY A 29 5.35 -10.29 3.14
CA GLY A 29 4.42 -10.52 2.04
C GLY A 29 3.24 -9.56 2.05
N ILE A 30 2.59 -9.45 0.90
CA ILE A 30 1.40 -8.61 0.73
C ILE A 30 0.19 -9.36 1.30
N LYS A 31 -0.52 -8.72 2.23
CA LYS A 31 -1.72 -9.26 2.87
C LYS A 31 -3.01 -8.84 2.15
N GLY A 32 -3.02 -7.62 1.63
CA GLY A 32 -4.17 -7.04 0.95
C GLY A 32 -3.77 -5.81 0.16
N ILE A 33 -4.41 -5.64 -1.00
CA ILE A 33 -4.22 -4.50 -1.89
C ILE A 33 -5.57 -3.84 -2.08
N THR A 34 -5.73 -2.61 -1.60
CA THR A 34 -6.93 -1.81 -1.86
C THR A 34 -6.57 -0.68 -2.81
N ARG A 35 -7.02 -0.78 -4.07
CA ARG A 35 -6.83 0.27 -5.07
C ARG A 35 -7.99 1.25 -5.04
N TYR A 36 -7.71 2.54 -4.95
CA TYR A 36 -8.72 3.57 -5.19
C TYR A 36 -9.13 3.52 -6.67
N GLY A 37 -10.36 3.10 -6.95
CA GLY A 37 -10.92 3.19 -8.31
C GLY A 37 -11.03 4.64 -8.79
N GLU A 38 -11.32 4.86 -10.08
CA GLU A 38 -11.45 6.20 -10.69
C GLU A 38 -12.32 7.18 -9.88
N ALA A 39 -13.38 6.68 -9.23
CA ALA A 39 -14.26 7.48 -8.39
C ALA A 39 -13.56 8.09 -7.16
N GLY A 40 -12.57 7.40 -6.59
CA GLY A 40 -11.76 7.91 -5.47
C GLY A 40 -10.70 8.91 -5.91
N ALA A 41 -10.10 8.67 -7.08
CA ALA A 41 -9.11 9.57 -7.67
C ALA A 41 -9.70 10.92 -8.11
N ASN A 42 -10.94 10.91 -8.65
CA ASN A 42 -11.62 12.13 -9.11
C ASN A 42 -12.00 13.09 -7.97
N ILE A 43 -12.26 12.56 -6.77
CA ILE A 43 -12.69 13.35 -5.61
C ILE A 43 -11.48 13.91 -4.84
N SER A 44 -10.38 13.14 -4.75
CA SER A 44 -9.20 13.54 -3.98
C SER A 44 -8.22 14.40 -4.77
N GLY A 45 -8.31 14.43 -6.11
CA GLY A 45 -7.28 15.02 -6.97
C GLY A 45 -5.95 14.25 -6.94
N MET A 46 -5.92 13.09 -6.28
CA MET A 46 -4.77 12.19 -6.26
C MET A 46 -4.98 11.10 -7.32
N PRO A 47 -3.95 10.71 -8.09
CA PRO A 47 -4.05 9.58 -9.01
C PRO A 47 -4.39 8.30 -8.24
N VAL A 48 -4.89 7.29 -8.96
CA VAL A 48 -5.21 5.97 -8.43
C VAL A 48 -4.09 5.49 -7.50
N GLY A 49 -4.38 5.46 -6.21
CA GLY A 49 -3.45 5.04 -5.16
C GLY A 49 -3.77 3.64 -4.69
N THR A 50 -2.75 2.99 -4.11
CA THR A 50 -2.85 1.64 -3.58
C THR A 50 -2.55 1.67 -2.09
N ASP A 51 -3.53 1.34 -1.26
CA ASP A 51 -3.31 1.05 0.15
C ASP A 51 -2.86 -0.40 0.29
N LEU A 52 -1.73 -0.60 0.98
CA LEU A 52 -1.04 -1.88 1.05
C LEU A 52 -0.81 -2.29 2.50
N GLU A 53 -1.39 -3.42 2.87
CA GLU A 53 -1.07 -4.10 4.11
C GLU A 53 0.02 -5.15 3.87
N VAL A 54 1.12 -5.05 4.60
CA VAL A 54 2.22 -6.03 4.61
C VAL A 54 2.30 -6.72 5.99
N TYR A 55 2.77 -7.98 6.03
CA TYR A 55 3.01 -8.73 7.27
C TYR A 55 4.46 -9.16 7.44
#